data_AF-A0A8H7FIV8-F1
#
_entry.id   AF-A0A8H7FIV8-F1
#
_cell.length_a   1.000
_cell.length_b   1.000
_cell.length_c   1.000
_cell.angle_alpha   90.00
_cell.angle_beta   90.00
_cell.angle_gamma   90.00
#
_symmetry.space_group_name_H-M   'P 1'
#
loop_
_entity.id
_entity.type
_entity.pdbx_description
1 polymer ?
#
loop_
_entity_poly.entity_id
_entity_poly.type
_entity_poly.pdbx_seq_one_letter_code
_entity_poly.pdbx_strand_id
1 'polypeptide(L)'
;MTRYGFLTQNWGANEAEDMVHWQRFNAFKHVKNELKKPHLTMADRDRGAVFMRWKERFLVPDHRVQDINGASFAGFYYVCVDFNPTGSVRGANPSSPEADACPLPSLSSPGRAENIHLPRDASVKRSPSTGPANPVPTMSGFYFHKNSEPYQQLNLEHVPETMSSSFEFR
;
A
#
# COMPACT_ATOMS: atom_id res chain seq x y z
N MET A 1 5.25 28.49 9.68
CA MET A 1 4.85 28.13 8.30
C MET A 1 5.42 26.75 7.98
N THR A 2 4.62 25.84 7.42
CA THR A 2 5.09 24.52 6.96
C THR A 2 6.05 24.72 5.78
N ARG A 3 7.33 24.35 5.97
CA ARG A 3 8.41 24.64 5.00
C ARG A 3 8.42 23.72 3.78
N TYR A 4 7.75 22.57 3.87
CA TYR A 4 7.67 21.57 2.82
C TYR A 4 6.21 21.28 2.51
N GLY A 5 5.82 21.43 1.25
CA GLY A 5 4.50 21.05 0.74
C GLY A 5 4.57 19.83 -0.17
N PHE A 6 3.44 19.50 -0.79
CA PHE A 6 3.33 18.35 -1.68
C PHE A 6 3.94 18.60 -3.07
N LEU A 7 4.17 19.85 -3.47
CA LEU A 7 5.01 20.14 -4.64
C LEU A 7 6.48 19.86 -4.33
N THR A 8 7.15 19.10 -5.19
CA THR A 8 8.58 18.73 -5.05
C THR A 8 9.48 19.80 -5.64
N GLN A 9 9.10 20.38 -6.79
CA GLN A 9 9.80 21.49 -7.46
C GLN A 9 11.29 21.23 -7.77
N ASN A 10 11.71 19.96 -7.78
CA ASN A 10 13.10 19.51 -7.94
C ASN A 10 13.12 18.04 -8.42
N TRP A 11 14.32 17.49 -8.66
CA TRP A 11 14.55 16.08 -9.03
C TRP A 11 13.77 15.62 -10.28
N GLY A 12 13.48 16.57 -11.16
CA GLY A 12 12.70 16.37 -12.39
C GLY A 12 11.18 16.38 -12.20
N ALA A 13 10.65 16.22 -10.98
CA ALA A 13 9.22 16.12 -10.73
C ALA A 13 8.48 17.46 -10.89
N ASN A 14 7.39 17.44 -11.66
CA ASN A 14 6.45 18.55 -11.85
C ASN A 14 5.14 18.35 -11.04
N GLU A 15 4.30 19.39 -10.96
CA GLU A 15 3.04 19.35 -10.18
C GLU A 15 2.09 18.20 -10.57
N ALA A 16 1.98 17.86 -11.87
CA ALA A 16 1.15 16.75 -12.30
C ALA A 16 1.74 15.39 -11.88
N GLU A 17 3.06 15.22 -11.99
CA GLU A 17 3.78 14.03 -11.51
C GLU A 17 3.61 13.89 -9.99
N ASP A 18 3.83 14.96 -9.22
CA ASP A 18 3.59 15.00 -7.77
C ASP A 18 2.15 14.56 -7.44
N MET A 19 1.15 15.17 -8.07
CA MET A 19 -0.25 14.86 -7.78
C MET A 19 -0.63 13.42 -8.13
N VAL A 20 -0.08 12.84 -9.21
CA VAL A 20 -0.33 11.43 -9.57
C VAL A 20 0.31 10.47 -8.58
N HIS A 21 1.52 10.75 -8.10
CA HIS A 21 2.19 9.89 -7.10
C HIS A 21 1.52 9.98 -5.73
N TRP A 22 1.25 11.19 -5.23
CA TRP A 22 0.60 11.36 -3.92
C TRP A 22 -0.81 10.74 -3.86
N GLN A 23 -1.57 10.78 -4.96
CA GLN A 23 -2.90 10.17 -5.04
C GLN A 23 -2.93 8.64 -4.93
N ARG A 24 -1.77 7.96 -5.03
CA ARG A 24 -1.69 6.50 -4.80
C ARG A 24 -1.78 6.12 -3.33
N PHE A 25 -1.50 7.03 -2.40
CA PHE A 25 -1.65 6.76 -0.97
C PHE A 25 -3.10 6.99 -0.52
N ASN A 26 -3.71 6.01 0.14
CA ASN A 26 -5.07 6.14 0.67
C ASN A 26 -5.20 7.31 1.66
N ALA A 27 -4.21 7.49 2.54
CA ALA A 27 -4.15 8.62 3.46
C ALA A 27 -4.24 9.99 2.76
N PHE A 28 -3.66 10.15 1.56
CA PHE A 28 -3.65 11.43 0.84
C PHE A 28 -5.04 11.87 0.37
N LYS A 29 -5.99 10.94 0.19
CA LYS A 29 -7.39 11.26 -0.17
C LYS A 29 -8.04 12.21 0.83
N HIS A 30 -7.70 12.08 2.12
CA HIS A 30 -8.19 12.94 3.20
C HIS A 30 -7.49 14.31 3.25
N VAL A 31 -6.30 14.44 2.66
CA VAL A 31 -5.48 15.66 2.73
C VAL A 31 -5.65 16.54 1.48
N LYS A 32 -5.89 15.93 0.31
CA LYS A 32 -5.95 16.59 -1.02
C LYS A 32 -6.82 17.86 -1.04
N ASN A 33 -7.97 17.85 -0.38
CA ASN A 33 -8.92 18.96 -0.37
C ASN A 33 -8.53 20.13 0.57
N GLU A 34 -7.57 19.92 1.47
CA GLU A 34 -7.11 20.92 2.43
C GLU A 34 -5.78 21.59 2.04
N LEU A 35 -5.21 21.22 0.89
CA LEU A 35 -3.92 21.71 0.41
C LEU A 35 -3.99 23.19 0.01
N LYS A 36 -3.12 24.00 0.61
CA LYS A 36 -3.05 25.45 0.38
C LYS A 36 -1.97 25.80 -0.65
N LYS A 37 -2.37 26.50 -1.71
CA LYS A 37 -1.45 27.12 -2.67
C LYS A 37 -0.62 28.23 -1.99
N PRO A 38 0.60 28.56 -2.48
CA PRO A 38 1.19 28.07 -3.74
C PRO A 38 1.85 26.69 -3.67
N HIS A 39 2.51 26.30 -2.57
CA HIS A 39 3.32 25.07 -2.52
C HIS A 39 2.56 23.78 -2.18
N LEU A 40 1.22 23.83 -2.15
CA LEU A 40 0.36 22.76 -1.64
C LEU A 40 0.78 22.34 -0.22
N THR A 41 0.76 23.28 0.71
CA THR A 41 1.06 23.01 2.13
C THR A 41 -0.20 22.57 2.87
N MET A 42 0.00 21.75 3.90
CA MET A 42 -1.03 21.39 4.87
C MET A 42 -0.78 22.10 6.21
N ALA A 43 -1.85 22.26 6.99
CA ALA A 43 -1.71 22.65 8.40
C ALA A 43 -1.14 21.47 9.19
N ASP A 44 -0.15 21.77 10.04
CA ASP A 44 0.45 20.81 10.94
C ASP A 44 -0.59 20.38 11.99
N ARG A 45 -1.01 19.12 11.89
CA ARG A 45 -2.08 18.49 12.67
C ARG A 45 -1.81 16.99 12.68
N ASP A 46 -2.12 16.36 13.81
CA ASP A 46 -2.20 14.90 13.81
C ASP A 46 -3.35 14.46 12.89
N ARG A 47 -2.99 13.65 11.89
CA ARG A 47 -3.88 13.10 10.86
C ARG A 47 -3.66 11.60 10.66
N GLY A 48 -2.89 10.96 11.54
CA GLY A 48 -2.53 9.55 11.41
C GLY A 48 -1.71 9.22 10.15
N ALA A 49 -1.08 10.19 9.48
CA ALA A 49 -0.21 9.91 8.32
C ALA A 49 0.92 10.95 8.17
N VAL A 50 2.12 10.46 7.81
CA VAL A 50 3.31 11.27 7.55
C VAL A 50 3.78 11.05 6.12
N PHE A 51 3.86 12.14 5.35
CA PHE A 51 4.30 12.13 3.95
C PHE A 51 5.73 12.65 3.84
N MET A 52 6.58 11.92 3.11
CA MET A 52 8.01 12.19 2.98
C MET A 52 8.48 12.00 1.53
N ARG A 53 9.63 12.59 1.21
CA ARG A 53 10.39 12.25 0.00
C ARG A 53 11.78 11.80 0.40
N TRP A 54 12.15 10.59 -0.02
CA TRP A 54 13.46 10.01 0.30
C TRP A 54 14.37 10.05 -0.92
N LYS A 55 15.52 10.70 -0.79
CA LYS A 55 16.51 10.85 -1.87
C LYS A 55 17.81 10.14 -1.46
N GLU A 56 18.09 9.04 -2.13
CA GLU A 56 19.38 8.35 -2.05
C GLU A 56 20.51 9.28 -2.53
N ARG A 57 21.68 9.17 -1.91
CA ARG A 57 22.80 10.12 -2.10
C ARG A 57 24.03 9.49 -2.72
N PHE A 58 24.45 8.34 -2.20
CA PHE A 58 25.66 7.62 -2.56
C PHE A 58 25.55 6.17 -2.06
N LEU A 59 26.38 5.28 -2.61
CA LEU A 59 26.49 3.90 -2.13
C LEU A 59 27.42 3.79 -0.93
N VAL A 60 27.18 2.79 -0.08
CA VAL A 60 28.05 2.40 1.03
C VAL A 60 28.50 0.96 0.75
N PRO A 61 29.79 0.62 0.88
CA PRO A 61 30.88 1.42 1.47
C PRO A 61 31.49 2.50 0.57
N ASP A 62 31.44 2.37 -0.76
CA ASP A 62 32.12 3.31 -1.67
C ASP A 62 31.19 4.41 -2.22
N HIS A 63 31.28 5.58 -1.61
CA HIS A 63 30.50 6.77 -1.98
C HIS A 63 30.90 7.38 -3.35
N ARG A 64 31.99 6.92 -3.96
CA ARG A 64 32.46 7.42 -5.27
C ARG A 64 31.76 6.74 -6.45
N VAL A 65 31.10 5.60 -6.23
CA VAL A 65 30.37 4.89 -7.27
C VAL A 65 29.09 5.66 -7.59
N GLN A 66 29.02 6.22 -8.80
CA GLN A 66 27.88 7.00 -9.28
C GLN A 66 26.90 6.16 -10.13
N ASP A 67 27.42 5.14 -10.81
CA ASP A 67 26.68 4.31 -11.75
C ASP A 67 26.68 2.83 -11.33
N ILE A 68 25.56 2.16 -11.59
CA ILE A 68 25.38 0.72 -11.36
C ILE A 68 24.85 0.10 -12.66
N ASN A 69 25.44 -1.01 -13.11
CA ASN A 69 24.94 -1.69 -14.31
C ASN A 69 23.51 -2.23 -14.07
N GLY A 70 22.54 -1.70 -14.79
CA GLY A 70 21.14 -2.12 -14.73
C GLY A 70 20.31 -1.52 -13.58
N ALA A 71 20.85 -0.58 -12.78
CA ALA A 71 20.13 0.07 -11.69
C ALA A 71 20.52 1.55 -11.56
N SER A 72 19.69 2.36 -10.88
CA SER A 72 20.00 3.78 -10.64
C SER A 72 19.34 4.30 -9.37
N PHE A 73 20.09 5.08 -8.60
CA PHE A 73 19.61 5.86 -7.46
C PHE A 73 19.44 7.36 -7.81
N ALA A 74 19.38 7.71 -9.11
CA ALA A 74 19.19 9.09 -9.56
C ALA A 74 17.82 9.67 -9.16
N GLY A 75 16.79 8.84 -9.12
CA GLY A 75 15.43 9.18 -8.69
C GLY A 75 15.28 9.42 -7.18
N PHE A 76 14.03 9.48 -6.74
CA PHE A 76 13.64 9.58 -5.33
C PHE A 76 12.35 8.81 -5.08
N TYR A 77 12.04 8.53 -3.81
CA TYR A 77 10.80 7.89 -3.42
C TYR A 77 9.81 8.92 -2.88
N TYR A 78 8.57 8.88 -3.37
CA TYR A 78 7.42 9.37 -2.62
C TYR A 78 7.10 8.35 -1.52
N VAL A 79 6.90 8.79 -0.28
CA VAL A 79 6.76 7.90 0.89
C VAL A 79 5.60 8.34 1.77
N CYS A 80 4.84 7.38 2.27
CA CYS A 80 3.76 7.57 3.25
C CYS A 80 3.91 6.54 4.38
N VAL A 81 3.96 7.02 5.62
CA VAL A 81 3.72 6.21 6.82
C VAL A 81 2.29 6.47 7.27
N ASP A 82 1.45 5.45 7.23
CA ASP A 82 0.04 5.49 7.62
C ASP A 82 -0.12 4.78 8.98
N PHE A 83 -0.49 5.55 10.00
CA PHE A 83 -0.73 5.10 11.38
C PHE A 83 -2.17 4.67 11.62
N ASN A 84 -3.08 4.93 10.66
CA ASN A 84 -4.45 4.45 10.70
C ASN A 84 -4.82 3.76 9.38
N PRO A 85 -4.14 2.64 9.03
CA PRO A 85 -4.41 1.91 7.80
C PRO A 85 -5.83 1.33 7.85
N THR A 86 -6.77 2.05 7.25
CA THR A 86 -8.12 1.53 7.00
C THR A 86 -7.98 0.25 6.19
N GLY A 87 -8.31 -0.89 6.81
CA GLY A 87 -7.86 -2.21 6.37
C GLY A 87 -7.88 -2.38 4.86
N SER A 88 -6.69 -2.54 4.28
CA SER A 88 -6.54 -2.74 2.84
C SER A 88 -7.49 -3.84 2.38
N VAL A 89 -8.34 -3.53 1.41
CA VAL A 89 -9.30 -4.47 0.85
C VAL A 89 -8.48 -5.62 0.27
N ARG A 90 -8.42 -6.73 1.02
CA ARG A 90 -7.76 -7.97 0.57
C ARG A 90 -8.33 -8.32 -0.79
N GLY A 91 -7.44 -8.58 -1.74
CA GLY A 91 -7.67 -8.39 -3.16
C GLY A 91 -9.07 -8.79 -3.64
N ALA A 92 -9.71 -7.88 -4.38
CA ALA A 92 -10.87 -8.22 -5.18
C ALA A 92 -10.44 -9.23 -6.26
N ASN A 93 -10.55 -10.51 -5.96
CA ASN A 93 -10.55 -11.55 -6.98
C ASN A 93 -11.66 -11.18 -7.99
N PRO A 94 -11.37 -11.06 -9.29
CA PRO A 94 -12.42 -10.94 -10.28
C PRO A 94 -13.15 -12.28 -10.35
N SER A 95 -14.25 -12.38 -9.59
CA SER A 95 -15.18 -13.49 -9.69
C SER A 95 -15.83 -13.46 -11.07
N SER A 96 -15.49 -14.44 -11.91
CA SER A 96 -16.09 -14.66 -13.21
C SER A 96 -17.63 -14.68 -13.10
N PRO A 97 -18.36 -13.96 -13.96
CA PRO A 97 -19.81 -14.09 -14.04
C PRO A 97 -20.17 -15.38 -14.82
N GLU A 98 -20.39 -16.47 -14.09
CA GLU A 98 -21.15 -17.61 -14.62
C GLU A 98 -22.65 -17.30 -14.60
N ALA A 99 -23.22 -16.95 -15.76
CA ALA A 99 -24.62 -17.16 -16.09
C ALA A 99 -24.87 -16.86 -17.58
N ASP A 100 -25.17 -17.88 -18.38
CA ASP A 100 -26.54 -18.03 -18.85
C ASP A 100 -26.83 -19.49 -19.27
N ALA A 101 -28.07 -19.92 -19.13
CA ALA A 101 -28.52 -21.27 -19.42
C ALA A 101 -29.69 -21.27 -20.42
N CYS A 102 -29.71 -22.23 -21.35
CA CYS A 102 -30.85 -22.48 -22.22
C CYS A 102 -31.12 -24.00 -22.37
N PRO A 103 -32.40 -24.45 -22.48
CA PRO A 103 -32.77 -25.80 -22.03
C PRO A 103 -33.27 -26.77 -23.11
N LEU A 104 -33.09 -28.08 -22.82
CA LEU A 104 -33.91 -29.25 -23.25
C LEU A 104 -33.81 -29.74 -24.73
N PRO A 105 -34.25 -30.99 -25.07
CA PRO A 105 -34.94 -32.00 -24.24
C PRO A 105 -34.40 -33.47 -24.25
N SER A 106 -34.64 -34.15 -23.13
CA SER A 106 -35.04 -35.58 -22.90
C SER A 106 -34.38 -36.79 -23.60
N LEU A 107 -33.96 -37.77 -22.78
CA LEU A 107 -34.22 -39.26 -22.80
C LEU A 107 -33.26 -39.93 -21.76
N SER A 108 -33.50 -41.08 -21.10
CA SER A 108 -34.70 -41.92 -20.93
C SER A 108 -34.61 -42.93 -19.76
N SER A 109 -35.66 -42.98 -18.91
CA SER A 109 -36.15 -44.20 -18.21
C SER A 109 -35.25 -44.85 -17.09
N PRO A 110 -35.69 -45.89 -16.32
CA PRO A 110 -35.84 -45.69 -14.86
C PRO A 110 -35.16 -46.73 -13.94
N GLY A 111 -34.97 -46.38 -12.67
CA GLY A 111 -34.42 -47.25 -11.61
C GLY A 111 -35.06 -46.99 -10.23
N ARG A 112 -35.12 -48.01 -9.37
CA ARG A 112 -36.03 -48.11 -8.19
C ARG A 112 -35.25 -48.37 -6.89
N ALA A 113 -35.87 -47.99 -5.76
CA ALA A 113 -35.61 -48.44 -4.38
C ALA A 113 -34.55 -47.70 -3.51
N GLU A 114 -35.07 -47.01 -2.49
CA GLU A 114 -34.82 -47.21 -1.04
C GLU A 114 -33.42 -47.09 -0.38
N ASN A 115 -33.34 -46.08 0.52
CA ASN A 115 -33.11 -46.21 1.98
C ASN A 115 -31.67 -46.04 2.58
N ILE A 116 -31.66 -45.73 3.89
CA ILE A 116 -30.57 -45.72 4.90
C ILE A 116 -29.93 -44.36 5.27
N HIS A 117 -29.75 -44.21 6.59
CA HIS A 117 -29.27 -43.05 7.36
C HIS A 117 -27.79 -42.71 7.17
N LEU A 118 -27.41 -41.47 7.56
CA LEU A 118 -26.20 -41.17 8.37
C LEU A 118 -26.26 -39.70 8.89
N PRO A 119 -26.22 -39.43 10.21
CA PRO A 119 -25.99 -38.09 10.73
C PRO A 119 -24.48 -37.76 10.69
N ARG A 120 -24.11 -36.52 10.36
CA ARG A 120 -22.70 -36.08 10.39
C ARG A 120 -22.52 -34.89 11.31
N ASP A 121 -21.57 -35.02 12.23
CA ASP A 121 -21.43 -34.17 13.42
C ASP A 121 -21.30 -32.67 13.17
N ALA A 122 -21.97 -31.91 14.03
CA ALA A 122 -21.74 -30.49 14.21
C ALA A 122 -20.40 -30.27 14.94
N SER A 123 -19.36 -29.84 14.20
CA SER A 123 -18.12 -29.33 14.79
C SER A 123 -18.03 -27.82 14.60
N VAL A 124 -18.78 -27.08 15.41
CA VAL A 124 -18.68 -25.61 15.50
C VAL A 124 -17.36 -25.27 16.18
N LYS A 125 -16.28 -25.24 15.41
CA LYS A 125 -14.98 -24.69 15.83
C LYS A 125 -15.14 -23.18 15.98
N ARG A 126 -15.47 -22.73 17.20
CA ARG A 126 -15.38 -21.32 17.58
C ARG A 126 -13.93 -20.86 17.33
N SER A 127 -13.74 -20.09 16.26
CA SER A 127 -12.49 -19.37 16.07
C SER A 127 -12.34 -18.37 17.22
N PRO A 128 -11.16 -18.24 17.85
CA PRO A 128 -10.98 -17.29 18.93
C PRO A 128 -11.18 -15.87 18.38
N SER A 129 -12.07 -15.11 19.03
CA SER A 129 -12.29 -13.71 18.70
C SER A 129 -11.04 -12.90 19.04
N THR A 130 -10.17 -12.69 18.06
CA THR A 130 -9.12 -11.68 18.15
C THR A 130 -9.81 -10.33 18.39
N GLY A 131 -9.56 -9.71 19.55
CA GLY A 131 -10.00 -8.34 19.79
C GLY A 131 -9.41 -7.39 18.74
N PRO A 132 -9.93 -6.15 18.61
CA PRO A 132 -9.38 -5.20 17.66
C PRO A 132 -7.90 -4.99 17.93
N ALA A 133 -7.05 -5.47 17.03
CA ALA A 133 -5.62 -5.21 17.10
C ALA A 133 -5.41 -3.70 16.98
N ASN A 134 -4.55 -3.13 17.82
CA ASN A 134 -4.12 -1.75 17.65
C ASN A 134 -3.55 -1.58 16.22
N PRO A 135 -3.87 -0.48 15.52
CA PRO A 135 -3.41 -0.28 14.16
C PRO A 135 -1.88 -0.26 14.13
N VAL A 136 -1.29 -1.24 13.45
CA VAL A 136 0.16 -1.28 13.20
C VAL A 136 0.45 -0.27 12.09
N PRO A 137 1.36 0.70 12.28
CA PRO A 137 1.71 1.64 11.23
C PRO A 137 2.27 0.92 10.00
N THR A 138 1.77 1.27 8.82
CA THR A 138 2.24 0.70 7.55
C THR A 138 3.03 1.74 6.79
N MET A 139 4.15 1.33 6.19
CA MET A 139 5.00 2.22 5.41
C MET A 139 5.02 1.78 3.96
N SER A 140 4.71 2.71 3.06
CA SER A 140 4.71 2.47 1.61
C SER A 140 5.38 3.62 0.87
N GLY A 141 5.87 3.35 -0.33
CA GLY A 141 6.44 4.35 -1.20
C GLY A 141 6.44 3.94 -2.66
N PHE A 142 6.66 4.93 -3.54
CA PHE A 142 6.78 4.74 -4.98
C PHE A 142 8.03 5.46 -5.47
N TYR A 143 8.91 4.75 -6.16
CA TYR A 143 10.07 5.35 -6.81
C TYR A 143 9.64 6.19 -8.01
N PHE A 144 10.30 7.33 -8.19
CA PHE A 144 10.15 8.20 -9.34
C PHE A 144 11.50 8.55 -9.95
N HIS A 145 11.60 8.31 -11.25
CA HIS A 145 12.63 8.83 -12.13
C HIS A 145 12.09 8.81 -13.57
N LYS A 146 12.34 9.85 -14.36
CA LYS A 146 11.72 10.04 -15.68
C LYS A 146 11.99 8.93 -16.69
N ASN A 147 13.13 8.27 -16.55
CA ASN A 147 13.63 7.28 -17.51
C ASN A 147 13.52 5.84 -16.97
N SER A 148 12.76 5.64 -15.88
CA SER A 148 12.62 4.34 -15.20
C SER A 148 11.17 3.84 -15.30
N GLU A 149 10.97 2.54 -15.07
CA GLU A 149 9.62 1.99 -14.95
C GLU A 149 8.85 2.72 -13.84
N PRO A 150 7.64 3.25 -14.10
CA PRO A 150 6.92 4.07 -13.15
C PRO A 150 6.28 3.23 -12.04
N TYR A 151 6.16 3.81 -10.84
CA TYR A 151 5.43 3.22 -9.71
C TYR A 151 6.03 1.92 -9.13
N GLN A 152 7.33 1.68 -9.31
CA GLN A 152 8.05 0.65 -8.55
C GLN A 152 7.82 0.88 -7.05
N GLN A 153 7.24 -0.11 -6.38
CA GLN A 153 6.69 0.04 -5.03
C GLN A 153 7.66 -0.44 -3.96
N LEU A 154 7.81 0.37 -2.91
CA LEU A 154 8.45 0.03 -1.65
C LEU A 154 7.37 -0.22 -0.60
N ASN A 155 7.42 -1.34 0.11
CA ASN A 155 6.59 -1.60 1.29
C ASN A 155 7.52 -2.01 2.43
N LEU A 156 7.33 -1.41 3.61
CA LEU A 156 8.14 -1.66 4.80
C LEU A 156 7.22 -1.88 6.00
N GLU A 157 7.58 -2.85 6.83
CA GLU A 157 6.90 -3.14 8.09
C GLU A 157 7.83 -2.80 9.25
N HIS A 158 7.27 -2.28 10.34
CA HIS A 158 8.05 -1.98 11.54
C HIS A 158 8.42 -3.29 12.27
N VAL A 159 9.71 -3.58 12.33
CA VAL A 159 10.29 -4.67 13.12
C VAL A 159 10.68 -4.10 14.50
N PRO A 160 10.03 -4.49 15.61
CA PRO A 160 10.38 -3.97 16.93
C PRO A 160 11.81 -4.36 17.34
N GLU A 161 12.61 -3.38 17.74
CA GLU A 161 13.92 -3.62 18.35
C GLU A 161 13.75 -4.14 19.79
N THR A 162 14.61 -5.08 20.21
CA THR A 162 14.63 -5.60 21.58
C THR A 162 15.50 -4.77 22.53
N MET A 163 16.28 -3.83 22.01
CA MET A 163 17.13 -2.88 22.74
C MET A 163 17.22 -1.59 21.94
N SER A 164 17.00 -0.43 22.58
CA SER A 164 17.19 0.87 21.94
C SER A 164 18.63 1.39 22.13
N SER A 165 19.24 1.85 21.05
CA SER A 165 20.48 2.62 21.10
C SER A 165 20.18 4.10 20.86
N SER A 166 20.72 4.98 21.70
CA SER A 166 20.59 6.43 21.54
C SER A 166 21.96 7.05 21.29
N PHE A 167 22.07 7.82 20.21
CA PHE A 167 23.26 8.59 19.88
C PHE A 167 22.88 10.05 19.60
N GLU A 168 23.73 10.98 20.02
CA GLU A 168 23.60 12.42 19.80
C GLU A 168 24.84 12.89 19.05
N PHE A 169 24.65 13.67 17.98
CA PHE A 169 25.73 14.39 17.31
C PHE A 169 25.75 15.83 17.83
N ARG A 170 26.94 16.31 18.20
CA ARG A 170 27.21 17.69 18.65
C ARG A 170 27.90 18.50 17.55
#